data_AF-A0A7C6BML4-F1
#
_entry.id   AF-A0A7C6BML4-F1
#
_cell.length_a   1.000
_cell.length_b   1.000
_cell.length_c   1.000
_cell.angle_alpha   90.00
_cell.angle_beta   90.00
_cell.angle_gamma   90.00
#
_symmetry.space_group_name_H-M   'P 1'
#
loop_
_entity.id
_entity.type
_entity.pdbx_description
1 polymer ?
#
loop_
_entity_poly.entity_id
_entity_poly.type
_entity_poly.pdbx_seq_one_letter_code
_entity_poly.pdbx_strand_id
1 'polypeptide(L)' 'MKLRIVLEPSPEGGYTVYAPSLPGCISEGDSLEEALENIREAIDLYLEPVEDDFVIDQKGIIQEIEV' A
#
# COMPACT_ATOMS: atom_id res chain seq x y z
N MET A 1 3.03 -5.49 -11.02
CA MET A 1 3.64 -4.16 -10.78
C MET A 1 5.02 -4.34 -10.14
N LYS A 2 5.96 -3.39 -10.28
CA LYS A 2 7.23 -3.41 -9.53
C LYS A 2 7.34 -2.13 -8.71
N LEU A 3 7.41 -2.28 -7.39
CA LEU A 3 7.56 -1.18 -6.44
C LEU A 3 8.90 -1.25 -5.74
N ARG A 4 9.46 -0.09 -5.42
CA ARG A 4 10.59 0.00 -4.51
C ARG A 4 10.06 0.07 -3.09
N ILE A 5 10.71 -0.67 -2.20
CA ILE A 5 10.46 -0.64 -0.76
C ILE A 5 11.74 -0.24 -0.04
N VAL A 6 11.58 0.24 1.19
CA VAL A 6 12.67 0.43 2.15
C VAL A 6 12.42 -0.51 3.32
N LEU A 7 13.48 -1.16 3.78
CA LEU A 7 13.49 -2.04 4.95
C LEU A 7 14.43 -1.43 5.98
N GLU A 8 13.89 -1.14 7.16
CA GLU A 8 14.64 -0.58 8.28
C GLU A 8 14.67 -1.61 9.42
N PRO A 9 15.86 -2.09 9.84
CA PRO A 9 15.95 -3.01 10.96
C PRO A 9 15.57 -2.30 12.26
N SER A 10 14.78 -2.97 13.10
CA SER A 10 14.39 -2.44 14.42
C SER A 10 15.43 -2.79 15.50
N PRO A 11 15.70 -1.89 16.48
CA PRO A 11 16.59 -2.18 17.60
C PRO A 11 16.21 -3.41 18.43
N GLU A 12 14.92 -3.75 18.47
CA GLU A 12 14.38 -4.87 19.25
C GLU A 12 14.39 -6.20 18.47
N GLY A 13 14.82 -6.17 17.20
CA GLY A 13 14.70 -7.28 16.25
C GLY A 13 13.60 -7.04 15.22
N GLY A 14 13.65 -7.75 14.10
CA GLY A 14 12.70 -7.57 13.00
C GLY A 14 12.98 -6.35 12.11
N TYR A 15 11.99 -6.01 11.27
CA TYR A 15 12.07 -4.97 10.26
C TYR A 15 10.77 -4.19 10.18
N THR A 16 10.89 -2.86 10.08
CA THR A 16 9.84 -2.00 9.53
C THR A 16 10.05 -1.89 8.02
N VAL A 17 8.97 -1.88 7.24
CA VAL A 17 9.03 -1.84 5.79
C VAL A 17 7.98 -0.88 5.24
N TYR A 18 8.33 -0.13 4.20
CA TYR A 18 7.41 0.81 3.57
C TYR A 18 7.71 1.02 2.10
N ALA A 19 6.68 1.40 1.32
CA ALA A 19 6.80 1.71 -0.10
C ALA A 19 6.76 3.23 -0.31
N PRO A 20 7.88 3.93 -0.63
CA PRO A 20 7.88 5.39 -0.79
C PRO A 20 6.93 5.93 -1.87
N SER A 21 6.58 5.09 -2.85
CA SER A 21 5.64 5.44 -3.92
C SER A 21 4.17 5.32 -3.50
N LEU A 22 3.87 4.73 -2.34
CA LEU A 22 2.53 4.58 -1.79
C LEU A 22 2.50 5.18 -0.37
N PRO A 23 2.30 6.50 -0.24
CA PRO A 23 2.32 7.19 1.04
C PRO A 23 1.38 6.55 2.06
N GLY A 24 1.90 6.20 3.24
CA GLY A 24 1.13 5.54 4.30
C GLY A 24 1.07 4.01 4.21
N CYS A 25 1.59 3.40 3.12
CA CYS A 25 1.73 1.95 3.03
C CYS A 25 3.00 1.50 3.78
N ILE A 26 2.79 1.06 5.03
CA ILE A 26 3.83 0.66 5.99
C ILE A 26 3.40 -0.69 6.61
N SER A 27 4.37 -1.54 6.88
CA SER A 27 4.18 -2.80 7.61
C SER A 27 5.43 -3.15 8.42
N GLU A 28 5.40 -4.27 9.13
CA GLU A 28 6.51 -4.78 9.95
C GLU A 28 6.52 -6.31 9.98
N GLY A 29 7.62 -6.91 10.43
CA GLY A 29 7.72 -8.35 10.68
C GLY A 29 8.97 -8.70 11.49
N ASP A 30 8.93 -9.81 12.22
CA ASP A 30 10.04 -10.31 13.06
C ASP A 30 11.21 -10.82 12.20
N SER A 31 10.95 -11.15 10.93
CA SER A 31 11.95 -11.55 9.96
C SER A 31 11.86 -10.75 8.66
N LEU A 32 12.93 -10.81 7.86
CA LEU A 32 12.94 -10.20 6.53
C LEU A 32 11.84 -10.79 5.63
N GLU A 33 11.62 -12.09 5.70
CA GLU A 33 10.62 -12.79 4.89
C GLU A 33 9.20 -12.33 5.26
N GLU A 34 8.90 -12.31 6.57
CA GLU A 34 7.61 -11.88 7.08
C GLU A 34 7.32 -10.40 6.76
N ALA A 35 8.27 -9.49 6.97
CA ALA A 35 8.08 -8.08 6.60
C ALA A 35 7.79 -7.94 5.09
N LEU A 36 8.46 -8.73 4.25
CA LEU A 36 8.22 -8.73 2.80
C LEU A 36 6.86 -9.32 2.43
N GLU A 37 6.35 -10.31 3.15
CA GLU A 37 5.00 -10.83 2.96
C GLU A 37 3.96 -9.79 3.38
N ASN A 38 4.10 -9.22 4.59
CA ASN A 38 3.14 -8.28 5.14
C ASN A 38 3.04 -6.97 4.32
N ILE A 39 4.16 -6.45 3.79
CA ILE A 39 4.10 -5.27 2.91
C ILE A 39 3.41 -5.57 1.57
N ARG A 40 3.48 -6.80 1.06
CA ARG A 40 2.77 -7.15 -0.18
C ARG A 40 1.27 -7.11 0.04
N GLU A 41 0.79 -7.66 1.15
CA GLU A 41 -0.62 -7.59 1.52
C GLU A 41 -1.07 -6.13 1.71
N ALA A 42 -0.27 -5.31 2.40
CA ALA A 42 -0.57 -3.88 2.57
C ALA A 42 -0.60 -3.12 1.23
N ILE A 43 0.24 -3.48 0.26
CA ILE A 43 0.23 -2.91 -1.09
C ILE A 43 -1.02 -3.33 -1.86
N ASP A 44 -1.38 -4.61 -1.79
CA ASP A 44 -2.57 -5.13 -2.48
C ASP A 44 -3.83 -4.45 -1.93
N LEU A 45 -3.95 -4.31 -0.61
CA LEU A 45 -5.04 -3.56 0.04
C LEU A 45 -5.05 -2.07 -0.33
N TYR A 46 -3.88 -1.42 -0.41
CA TYR A 46 -3.79 0.00 -0.79
C TYR A 46 -4.27 0.25 -2.23
N LEU A 47 -4.00 -0.69 -3.13
CA LEU A 47 -4.34 -0.61 -4.55
C LEU A 47 -5.70 -1.21 -4.88
N GLU A 48 -6.34 -1.87 -3.91
CA GLU A 48 -7.66 -2.42 -4.07
C GLU A 48 -8.62 -1.28 -4.45
N PRO A 49 -9.36 -1.42 -5.56
CA PRO A 49 -10.35 -0.42 -5.92
C PRO A 49 -11.36 -0.35 -4.77
N VAL A 50 -11.62 0.86 -4.28
CA VAL A 50 -12.72 1.08 -3.35
C VAL A 50 -13.99 0.78 -4.13
N GLU A 51 -14.57 -0.42 -3.94
CA GLU A 51 -15.89 -0.74 -4.47
C GLU A 51 -16.90 0.21 -3.78
N ASP A 52 -17.19 1.31 -4.47
CA ASP A 52 -18.45 2.05 -4.37
C ASP A 52 -18.81 2.71 -3.01
N ASP A 53 -17.91 3.53 -2.44
CA ASP A 53 -18.35 4.56 -1.45
C ASP A 53 -18.63 5.93 -2.11
N PHE A 54 -18.40 6.05 -3.41
CA PHE A 54 -18.82 7.24 -4.14
C PHE A 54 -20.32 7.15 -4.43
N VAL A 55 -21.12 7.81 -3.59
CA VAL A 55 -22.50 8.15 -3.95
C VAL A 55 -22.44 9.20 -5.05
N ILE A 56 -22.39 8.76 -6.30
CA ILE A 56 -22.48 9.63 -7.46
C ILE A 56 -23.95 10.04 -7.62
N ASP A 57 -24.22 11.35 -7.59
CA ASP A 57 -25.54 11.87 -7.93
C ASP A 57 -25.94 11.39 -9.34
N GLN A 58 -27.23 11.27 -9.62
CA GLN A 58 -27.72 10.81 -10.93
C GLN A 58 -27.24 11.66 -12.11
N LYS A 59 -26.69 12.86 -11.85
CA LYS A 59 -26.09 13.75 -12.86
C LYS A 59 -24.56 13.76 -12.88
N GLY A 60 -23.90 12.97 -12.04
CA GLY A 60 -22.45 12.88 -12.02
C GLY A 60 -21.89 12.24 -13.28
N ILE A 61 -20.74 12.74 -13.73
CA ILE A 61 -20.03 12.22 -14.91
C ILE A 61 -18.67 11.71 -14.43
N ILE A 62 -18.41 10.41 -14.64
CA ILE A 62 -17.09 9.82 -14.46
C ILE A 62 -16.30 10.07 -15.74
N GLN A 63 -15.13 10.68 -15.62
CA GLN A 63 -14.22 10.91 -16.74
C GLN A 63 -12.80 10.61 -16.29
N GLU A 64 -12.10 9.81 -17.10
CA GLU A 64 -10.67 9.57 -16.93
C GLU A 64 -9.89 10.79 -17.45
N ILE A 65 -8.87 11.21 -16.69
CA ILE A 65 -7.95 12.27 -17.09
C ILE A 65 -6.52 11.73 -17.07
N GLU A 66 -5.75 12.04 -18.10
CA GLU A 66 -4.29 11.86 -18.10
C GLU A 66 -3.66 13.13 -17.53
N VAL A 67 -2.79 12.97 -16.53
CA VAL A 67 -2.07 14.07 -15.83
C VAL A 67 -0.61 14.14 -16.22
#